data_AF-A0A8I2FWM8-F1
#
_entry.id   AF-A0A8I2FWM8-F1
#
_cell.length_a   1.000
_cell.length_b   1.000
_cell.length_c   1.000
_cell.angle_alpha   90.00
_cell.angle_beta   90.00
_cell.angle_gamma   90.00
#
_symmetry.space_group_name_H-M   'P 1'
#
loop_
_entity.id
_entity.type
_entity.pdbx_description
1 polymer ?
#
loop_
_entity_poly.entity_id
_entity_poly.type
_entity_poly.pdbx_seq_one_letter_code
_entity_poly.pdbx_strand_id
1 'polypeptide(L)'
;MSMKMKQLRTHGLWLLLLLFSAVLLFGTLDKAETFFYGIEINGKLMGYSEMEVTPDTKAGKPVTIIKNKAFIALTVLGQAFDTKISEVYHMDPGTGKYTYYDSEVKVGTMEMGGNLVIDKDTAVFTSRQDGKSKN
;
A
#
# COMPACT_ATOMS: atom_id res chain seq x y z
N MET A 1 -37.07 44.49 27.84
CA MET A 1 -36.84 43.09 27.45
C MET A 1 -36.08 43.09 26.12
N SER A 2 -34.75 43.18 26.18
CA SER A 2 -33.87 43.20 25.00
C SER A 2 -32.60 42.45 25.39
N MET A 3 -32.45 41.25 24.85
CA MET A 3 -31.28 40.42 25.08
C MET A 3 -30.88 39.78 23.76
N LYS A 4 -29.55 39.66 23.58
CA LYS A 4 -28.86 38.76 22.63
C LYS A 4 -28.85 39.17 21.15
N MET A 5 -27.92 40.06 20.80
CA MET A 5 -27.33 40.06 19.43
C MET A 5 -25.80 40.10 19.41
N LYS A 6 -25.13 40.53 20.50
CA LYS A 6 -23.65 40.59 20.53
C LYS A 6 -22.94 39.26 20.80
N GLN A 7 -23.56 38.32 21.51
CA GLN A 7 -22.91 37.03 21.85
C GLN A 7 -22.92 35.98 20.73
N LEU A 8 -23.77 36.13 19.72
CA LEU A 8 -23.89 35.13 18.64
C LEU A 8 -22.75 35.25 17.61
N ARG A 9 -22.10 36.42 17.50
CA ARG A 9 -21.02 36.66 16.51
C ARG A 9 -19.66 36.10 16.95
N THR A 10 -19.39 36.06 18.26
CA THR A 10 -18.12 35.55 18.79
C THR A 10 -18.05 34.03 18.80
N HIS A 11 -19.15 33.32 19.10
CA HIS A 11 -19.14 31.85 19.13
C HIS A 11 -19.08 31.20 17.75
N GLY A 12 -19.61 31.86 16.70
CA GLY A 12 -19.49 31.37 15.32
C GLY A 12 -18.05 31.38 14.80
N LEU A 13 -17.23 32.35 15.23
CA LEU A 13 -15.83 32.47 14.80
C LEU A 13 -14.95 31.36 15.41
N TRP A 14 -15.17 31.01 16.68
CA TRP A 14 -14.46 29.91 17.35
C TRP A 14 -14.83 28.53 16.77
N LEU A 15 -16.09 28.34 16.38
CA LEU A 15 -16.55 27.10 15.74
C LEU A 15 -15.96 26.94 14.34
N LEU A 16 -15.84 28.03 13.57
CA LEU A 16 -15.17 28.05 12.26
C LEU A 16 -13.67 27.78 12.35
N LEU A 17 -12.99 28.32 13.37
CA LEU A 17 -11.57 28.05 13.65
C LEU A 17 -11.31 26.58 14.05
N LEU A 18 -12.20 25.99 14.86
CA LEU A 18 -12.14 24.56 15.20
C LEU A 18 -12.37 23.67 13.97
N LEU A 19 -13.34 24.01 13.12
CA LEU A 19 -13.61 23.30 11.86
C LEU A 19 -12.45 23.41 10.86
N PHE A 20 -11.74 24.54 10.80
CA PHE A 20 -10.58 24.71 9.91
C PHE A 20 -9.36 23.91 10.40
N SER A 21 -9.18 23.75 11.72
CA SER A 21 -8.10 22.93 12.28
C SER A 21 -8.28 21.43 12.04
N ALA A 22 -9.53 20.95 11.96
CA ALA A 22 -9.82 19.54 11.69
C ALA A 22 -9.50 19.11 10.26
N VAL A 23 -9.50 20.04 9.30
CA VAL A 23 -9.18 19.76 7.89
C VAL A 23 -7.68 19.54 7.66
N LEU A 24 -6.81 20.09 8.51
CA LEU A 24 -5.35 19.96 8.40
C LEU A 24 -4.79 18.61 8.93
N LEU A 25 -5.65 17.77 9.53
CA LEU A 25 -5.27 16.46 10.08
C LEU A 25 -5.47 15.29 9.11
N PHE A 26 -6.00 15.55 7.91
CA PHE A 26 -5.93 14.58 6.82
C PHE A 26 -4.54 14.67 6.19
N GLY A 27 -3.56 14.01 6.83
CA GLY A 27 -2.23 13.85 6.27
C GLY A 27 -2.32 13.04 4.98
N THR A 28 -2.15 13.69 3.84
CA THR A 28 -1.76 13.00 2.62
C THR A 28 -0.31 12.55 2.82
N LEU A 29 0.00 11.28 2.51
CA LEU A 29 1.39 10.90 2.26
C LEU A 29 1.84 11.74 1.07
N ASP A 30 2.52 12.85 1.32
CA ASP A 30 3.02 13.78 0.29
C ASP A 30 4.46 13.44 -0.12
N LYS A 31 5.06 12.43 0.52
CA LYS A 31 6.44 12.03 0.31
C LYS A 31 6.56 10.51 0.21
N ALA A 32 7.51 10.06 -0.60
CA ALA A 32 7.94 8.67 -0.62
C ALA A 32 8.51 8.27 0.75
N GLU A 33 8.08 7.13 1.26
CA GLU A 33 8.57 6.52 2.50
C GLU A 33 9.09 5.11 2.21
N THR A 34 10.13 4.69 2.93
CA THR A 34 10.70 3.35 2.81
C THR A 34 10.74 2.68 4.18
N PHE A 35 10.24 1.47 4.25
CA PHE A 35 10.21 0.63 5.44
C PHE A 35 11.06 -0.62 5.23
N PHE A 36 11.75 -1.04 6.27
CA PHE A 36 12.55 -2.26 6.27
C PHE A 36 12.05 -3.19 7.36
N TYR A 37 11.80 -4.44 7.00
CA TYR A 37 11.30 -5.48 7.90
C TYR A 37 12.23 -6.69 7.89
N GLY A 38 12.53 -7.23 9.07
CA GLY A 38 13.16 -8.54 9.20
C GLY A 38 12.11 -9.65 9.16
N ILE A 39 12.42 -10.75 8.49
CA ILE A 39 11.56 -11.94 8.46
C ILE A 39 12.18 -12.98 9.39
N GLU A 40 11.55 -13.19 10.53
CA GLU A 40 12.00 -14.16 11.54
C GLU A 40 11.14 -15.41 11.56
N ILE A 41 11.79 -16.58 11.60
CA ILE A 41 11.13 -17.88 11.72
C ILE A 41 11.82 -18.62 12.86
N ASN A 42 11.05 -19.00 13.89
CA ASN A 42 11.57 -19.63 15.11
C ASN A 42 12.71 -18.83 15.78
N GLY A 43 12.58 -17.50 15.84
CA GLY A 43 13.54 -16.60 16.49
C GLY A 43 14.87 -16.45 15.74
N LYS A 44 14.95 -16.89 14.48
CA LYS A 44 16.11 -16.68 13.61
C LYS A 44 15.72 -15.75 12.46
N LEU A 45 16.57 -14.77 12.16
CA LEU A 45 16.43 -13.92 11.00
C LEU A 45 16.73 -14.74 9.73
N MET A 46 15.71 -14.97 8.93
CA MET A 46 15.77 -15.81 7.72
C MET A 46 15.58 -14.97 6.45
N GLY A 47 15.29 -13.68 6.57
CA GLY A 47 15.01 -12.84 5.43
C GLY A 47 14.77 -11.39 5.77
N TYR A 48 14.43 -10.62 4.76
CA TYR A 48 14.07 -9.21 4.90
C TYR A 48 13.05 -8.80 3.84
N SER A 49 12.39 -7.67 4.07
CA SER A 49 11.53 -6.99 3.11
C SER A 49 11.85 -5.49 3.12
N GLU A 50 11.90 -4.91 1.93
CA GLU A 50 11.97 -3.48 1.68
C GLU A 50 10.66 -3.06 1.02
N MET A 51 9.97 -2.11 1.64
CA MET A 51 8.69 -1.59 1.17
C MET A 51 8.82 -0.09 0.90
N GLU A 52 8.63 0.32 -0.35
CA GLU A 52 8.55 1.71 -0.78
C GLU A 52 7.07 2.09 -0.95
N VAL A 53 6.63 3.14 -0.26
CA VAL A 53 5.29 3.71 -0.39
C VAL A 53 5.43 5.10 -1.01
N THR A 54 4.83 5.29 -2.18
CA THR A 54 4.95 6.53 -2.96
C THR A 54 3.57 7.07 -3.32
N PRO A 55 3.25 8.34 -3.03
CA PRO A 55 2.11 8.99 -3.68
C PRO A 55 2.39 9.22 -5.16
N ASP A 56 1.40 8.99 -6.01
CA ASP A 56 1.49 9.20 -7.45
C ASP A 56 0.11 9.58 -8.03
N THR A 57 0.04 9.85 -9.33
CA THR A 57 -1.19 10.09 -10.08
C THR A 57 -1.26 9.17 -11.30
N LYS A 58 -2.34 8.38 -11.41
CA LYS A 58 -2.61 7.53 -12.58
C LYS A 58 -3.96 7.86 -13.19
N ALA A 59 -3.97 8.07 -14.52
CA ALA A 59 -5.16 8.48 -15.27
C ALA A 59 -5.91 9.68 -14.63
N GLY A 60 -5.15 10.65 -14.10
CA GLY A 60 -5.68 11.85 -13.46
C GLY A 60 -6.27 11.64 -12.06
N LYS A 61 -6.14 10.44 -11.47
CA LYS A 61 -6.58 10.15 -10.11
C LYS A 61 -5.38 9.92 -9.18
N PRO A 62 -5.44 10.42 -7.92
CA PRO A 62 -4.40 10.15 -6.95
C PRO A 62 -4.36 8.66 -6.63
N VAL A 63 -3.15 8.12 -6.48
CA VAL A 63 -2.91 6.70 -6.17
C VAL A 63 -1.74 6.58 -5.21
N THR A 64 -1.84 5.67 -4.25
CA THR A 64 -0.68 5.23 -3.45
C THR A 64 -0.09 3.99 -4.11
N ILE A 65 1.17 4.07 -4.50
CA ILE A 65 1.94 2.94 -5.03
C ILE A 65 2.73 2.33 -3.88
N ILE A 66 2.59 1.02 -3.68
CA ILE A 66 3.41 0.27 -2.72
C ILE A 66 4.23 -0.72 -3.51
N LYS A 67 5.56 -0.63 -3.45
CA LYS A 67 6.47 -1.62 -4.00
C LYS A 67 7.10 -2.39 -2.87
N ASN A 68 6.96 -3.70 -2.86
CA ASN A 68 7.59 -4.58 -1.89
C ASN A 68 8.61 -5.47 -2.59
N LYS A 69 9.80 -5.58 -2.00
CA LYS A 69 10.81 -6.58 -2.36
C LYS A 69 11.14 -7.37 -1.12
N ALA A 70 10.96 -8.69 -1.17
CA ALA A 70 11.33 -9.56 -0.06
C ALA A 70 12.30 -10.65 -0.51
N PHE A 71 13.17 -11.03 0.41
CA PHE A 71 14.07 -12.17 0.29
C PHE A 71 13.93 -13.05 1.52
N ILE A 72 13.78 -14.35 1.30
CA ILE A 72 13.70 -15.36 2.36
C ILE A 72 14.65 -16.49 2.00
N ALA A 73 15.62 -16.78 2.86
CA ALA A 73 16.51 -17.92 2.77
C ALA A 73 16.04 -18.99 3.76
N LEU A 74 15.61 -20.15 3.25
CA LEU A 74 15.12 -21.26 4.07
C LEU A 74 15.86 -22.55 3.75
N THR A 75 15.83 -23.50 4.70
CA THR A 75 16.26 -24.88 4.45
C THR A 75 15.14 -25.82 4.82
N VAL A 76 14.66 -26.61 3.86
CA VAL A 76 13.57 -27.57 4.03
C VAL A 76 14.07 -28.94 3.63
N LEU A 77 13.95 -29.92 4.53
CA LEU A 77 14.44 -31.30 4.32
C LEU A 77 15.93 -31.36 3.89
N GLY A 78 16.76 -30.45 4.41
CA GLY A 78 18.19 -30.37 4.10
C GLY A 78 18.54 -29.68 2.78
N GLN A 79 17.55 -29.22 2.02
CA GLN A 79 17.77 -28.45 0.78
C GLN A 79 17.53 -26.96 1.02
N ALA A 80 18.40 -26.11 0.46
CA ALA A 80 18.26 -24.66 0.53
C ALA A 80 17.23 -24.14 -0.48
N PHE A 81 16.35 -23.26 -0.01
CA PHE A 81 15.31 -22.59 -0.78
C PHE A 81 15.43 -21.08 -0.57
N ASP A 82 16.01 -20.41 -1.56
CA ASP A 82 16.03 -18.96 -1.63
C ASP A 82 14.81 -18.48 -2.40
N THR A 83 13.99 -17.66 -1.74
CA THR A 83 12.77 -17.08 -2.30
C THR A 83 12.96 -15.58 -2.46
N LYS A 84 12.71 -15.08 -3.66
CA LYS A 84 12.64 -13.64 -3.96
C LYS A 84 11.22 -13.30 -4.35
N ILE A 85 10.66 -12.28 -3.71
CA ILE A 85 9.31 -11.79 -3.96
C ILE A 85 9.43 -10.32 -4.38
N SER A 86 8.72 -9.95 -5.44
CA SER A 86 8.55 -8.56 -5.86
C SER A 86 7.08 -8.31 -6.12
N GLU A 87 6.53 -7.31 -5.45
CA GLU A 87 5.11 -6.97 -5.52
C GLU A 87 4.94 -5.48 -5.78
N VAL A 88 3.89 -5.13 -6.54
CA VAL A 88 3.47 -3.76 -6.76
C VAL A 88 1.98 -3.66 -6.53
N TYR A 89 1.57 -2.76 -5.63
CA TYR A 89 0.18 -2.46 -5.36
C TYR A 89 -0.14 -1.03 -5.80
N HIS A 90 -1.32 -0.82 -6.35
CA HIS A 90 -1.92 0.50 -6.47
C HIS A 90 -3.16 0.57 -5.59
N MET A 91 -3.22 1.59 -4.74
CA MET A 91 -4.30 1.80 -3.78
C MET A 91 -4.92 3.18 -3.98
N ASP A 92 -6.25 3.26 -3.93
CA ASP A 92 -6.96 4.53 -3.83
C ASP A 92 -6.74 5.11 -2.42
N PRO A 93 -6.09 6.28 -2.27
CA PRO A 93 -5.74 6.82 -0.96
C PRO A 93 -6.95 7.29 -0.13
N GLY A 94 -8.08 7.60 -0.78
CA GLY A 94 -9.29 8.03 -0.09
C GLY A 94 -10.09 6.87 0.52
N THR A 95 -10.02 5.70 -0.10
CA THR A 95 -10.79 4.51 0.31
C THR A 95 -9.95 3.37 0.87
N GLY A 96 -8.63 3.39 0.66
CA GLY A 96 -7.72 2.29 1.01
C GLY A 96 -7.89 1.04 0.14
N LYS A 97 -8.71 1.09 -0.92
CA LYS A 97 -8.98 -0.08 -1.78
C LYS A 97 -7.88 -0.27 -2.81
N TYR A 98 -7.50 -1.53 -3.06
CA TYR A 98 -6.63 -1.89 -4.16
C TYR A 98 -7.33 -1.73 -5.51
N THR A 99 -6.61 -1.23 -6.50
CA THR A 99 -7.04 -1.13 -7.91
C THR A 99 -6.17 -1.99 -8.82
N TYR A 100 -4.96 -2.30 -8.38
CA TYR A 100 -4.03 -3.17 -9.09
C TYR A 100 -3.10 -3.86 -8.11
N TYR A 101 -2.72 -5.08 -8.45
CA TYR A 101 -1.67 -5.83 -7.79
C TYR A 101 -0.87 -6.58 -8.84
N ASP A 102 0.45 -6.59 -8.70
CA ASP A 102 1.38 -7.39 -9.50
C ASP A 102 2.28 -8.14 -8.53
N SER A 103 2.60 -9.38 -8.85
CA SER A 103 3.57 -10.15 -8.08
C SER A 103 4.42 -11.03 -8.97
N GLU A 104 5.66 -11.19 -8.54
CA GLU A 104 6.65 -12.11 -9.07
C GLU A 104 7.34 -12.79 -7.90
N VAL A 105 7.42 -14.11 -7.97
CA VAL A 105 8.00 -14.99 -6.97
C VAL A 105 8.98 -15.92 -7.66
N LYS A 106 10.26 -15.84 -7.28
CA LYS A 106 11.29 -16.77 -7.74
C LYS A 106 11.72 -17.67 -6.59
N VAL A 107 11.71 -18.99 -6.82
CA VAL A 107 12.15 -20.01 -5.85
C VAL A 107 13.05 -21.00 -6.57
N GLY A 108 14.35 -20.96 -6.28
CA GLY A 108 15.33 -21.77 -7.03
C GLY A 108 15.29 -21.43 -8.53
N THR A 109 14.94 -22.42 -9.38
CA THR A 109 14.78 -22.23 -10.83
C THR A 109 13.33 -21.93 -11.25
N MET A 110 12.38 -21.94 -10.32
CA MET A 110 10.97 -21.69 -10.61
C MET A 110 10.67 -20.20 -10.56
N GLU A 111 9.86 -19.73 -11.50
CA GLU A 111 9.31 -18.37 -11.52
C GLU A 111 7.79 -18.43 -11.64
N MET A 112 7.12 -17.73 -10.74
CA MET A 112 5.67 -17.66 -10.66
C MET A 112 5.27 -16.22 -10.44
N GLY A 113 4.04 -15.87 -10.75
CA GLY A 113 3.53 -14.55 -10.50
C GLY A 113 2.15 -14.36 -11.06
N GLY A 114 1.74 -13.12 -11.13
CA GLY A 114 0.47 -12.76 -11.72
C GLY A 114 0.18 -11.29 -11.52
N ASN A 115 -0.94 -10.86 -12.05
CA ASN A 115 -1.45 -9.54 -11.81
C ASN A 115 -2.97 -9.59 -11.65
N LEU A 116 -3.48 -8.65 -10.86
CA LEU A 116 -4.88 -8.42 -10.60
C LEU A 116 -5.18 -6.98 -11.00
N VAL A 117 -6.19 -6.78 -11.83
CA VAL A 117 -6.73 -5.45 -12.14
C VAL A 117 -8.16 -5.42 -11.62
N ILE A 118 -8.48 -4.40 -10.82
CA ILE A 118 -9.83 -4.19 -10.29
C ILE A 118 -10.41 -2.96 -10.97
N ASP A 119 -11.48 -3.14 -11.75
CA ASP A 119 -12.27 -2.06 -12.32
C ASP A 119 -13.72 -2.19 -11.84
N LYS A 120 -14.16 -1.18 -11.07
CA LYS A 120 -15.47 -1.14 -10.39
C LYS A 120 -15.72 -2.40 -9.55
N ASP A 121 -16.58 -3.29 -10.02
CA ASP A 121 -17.01 -4.50 -9.33
C ASP A 121 -16.40 -5.77 -9.95
N THR A 122 -15.48 -5.62 -10.91
CA THR A 122 -14.82 -6.75 -11.60
C THR A 122 -13.34 -6.79 -11.25
N ALA A 123 -12.87 -7.96 -10.85
CA ALA A 123 -11.47 -8.25 -10.65
C ALA A 123 -11.00 -9.26 -11.70
N VAL A 124 -10.01 -8.89 -12.50
CA VAL A 124 -9.41 -9.74 -13.53
C VAL A 124 -8.04 -10.17 -13.07
N PHE A 125 -7.86 -11.47 -12.91
CA PHE A 125 -6.58 -12.07 -12.54
C PHE A 125 -5.94 -12.75 -13.76
N THR A 126 -4.65 -12.50 -13.96
CA THR A 126 -3.84 -13.18 -14.97
C THR A 126 -2.66 -13.84 -14.26
N SER A 127 -2.55 -15.16 -14.41
CA SER A 127 -1.44 -15.92 -13.83
C SER A 127 -0.20 -15.86 -14.73
N ARG A 128 0.98 -15.89 -14.14
CA ARG A 128 2.26 -16.05 -14.83
C ARG A 128 3.01 -17.23 -14.25
N GLN A 129 3.44 -18.14 -15.10
CA GLN A 129 4.26 -19.29 -14.73
C GLN A 129 5.41 -19.39 -15.73
N ASP A 130 6.64 -19.52 -15.23
CA ASP A 130 7.87 -19.56 -16.02
C ASP A 130 8.00 -18.36 -16.98
N GLY A 131 7.64 -17.16 -16.50
CA GLY A 131 7.66 -15.92 -17.28
C GLY A 131 6.59 -15.80 -18.37
N LYS A 132 5.65 -16.76 -18.46
CA LYS A 132 4.57 -16.75 -19.47
C LYS A 132 3.20 -16.52 -18.83
N SER A 133 2.44 -15.59 -19.39
CA SER A 133 1.04 -15.35 -18.98
C SER A 133 0.12 -16.48 -19.40
N LYS A 134 -0.72 -16.95 -18.48
CA LYS A 134 -1.87 -17.82 -18.74
C LYS A 134 -3.12 -17.06 -18.30
N ASN A 135 -4.00 -16.80 -19.26
CA ASN A 135 -5.34 -16.25 -19.05
C ASN A 135 -6.31 -17.38 -18.66
#